data_AF-A0A9Q9MD62-F1
#
_entry.id   AF-A0A9Q9MD62-F1
#
_cell.length_a   1.000
_cell.length_b   1.000
_cell.length_c   1.000
_cell.angle_alpha   90.00
_cell.angle_beta   90.00
_cell.angle_gamma   90.00
#
_symmetry.space_group_name_H-M   'P 1'
#
loop_
_entity.id
_entity.type
_entity.pdbx_description
1 polymer ?
#
loop_
_entity_poly.entity_id
_entity_poly.type
_entity_poly.pdbx_seq_one_letter_code
_entity_poly.pdbx_strand_id
1 'polypeptide(L)'
;MTACVERDHRYHWAVDERAVYLARLVRDLRLPVARLAAVLRGPADEDNAFGNTLDVLVALGRAGDHASVEVLREYVRDGPRWSDVLDVIGGAWPAELWQEWAAEDARVAVLVEASPLPRCPGRPLRDATDEELLAAVRTGGGGSPAALWELRRRGPQPALLDLAAADLPPARLRGPLGAALEELGAAAVPLARQWAARPGHPMAWTAAAILAGHGDESDVPALLAAWAWLDRRGDDLCGYGLLAEGLARIGGSGARAVLPKLRRAWFSPHSSERAACLRAAHTLDPDGCEAPLTEGLWDCERDVRRYAAEHAPLSPLVRDRLAGLRDDPLETAEVRAVAAGRLAA
;
A
#
# COMPACT_ATOMS: atom_id res chain seq x y z
N MET A 1 17.39 9.86 -16.12
CA MET A 1 17.01 8.44 -16.02
C MET A 1 17.81 7.71 -14.95
N THR A 2 19.15 7.73 -14.98
CA THR A 2 19.96 7.21 -13.86
C THR A 2 19.63 7.89 -12.53
N ALA A 3 19.34 9.19 -12.56
CA ALA A 3 18.85 9.95 -11.40
C ALA A 3 17.56 9.40 -10.75
N CYS A 4 16.76 8.57 -11.46
CA CYS A 4 15.53 7.96 -10.91
C CYS A 4 15.81 6.68 -10.11
N VAL A 5 16.99 6.09 -10.30
CA VAL A 5 17.44 4.91 -9.54
C VAL A 5 18.46 5.32 -8.47
N GLU A 6 19.24 6.37 -8.74
CA GLU A 6 20.23 6.94 -7.81
C GLU A 6 19.60 7.82 -6.71
N ARG A 7 18.31 8.18 -6.83
CA ARG A 7 17.58 8.95 -5.82
C ARG A 7 16.20 8.34 -5.64
N ASP A 8 15.73 8.33 -4.39
CA ASP A 8 14.35 7.94 -4.11
C ASP A 8 13.39 9.08 -4.50
N HIS A 9 12.57 8.84 -5.52
CA HIS A 9 11.50 9.74 -5.95
C HIS A 9 10.12 9.26 -5.50
N ARG A 10 10.05 8.22 -4.65
CA ARG A 10 8.81 7.79 -4.03
C ARG A 10 8.30 8.91 -3.15
N TYR A 11 7.04 9.26 -3.33
CA TYR A 11 6.40 10.23 -2.46
C TYR A 11 6.33 9.68 -1.03
N HIS A 12 5.96 8.41 -0.90
CA HIS A 12 5.90 7.71 0.38
C HIS A 12 6.50 6.31 0.24
N TRP A 13 7.75 6.16 0.65
CA TRP A 13 8.54 4.93 0.45
C TRP A 13 7.87 3.66 1.01
N ALA A 14 7.09 3.76 2.09
CA ALA A 14 6.46 2.59 2.71
C ALA A 14 5.27 1.99 1.94
N VAL A 15 4.76 2.66 0.91
CA VAL A 15 3.55 2.22 0.17
C VAL A 15 3.71 2.18 -1.35
N ASP A 16 4.86 2.62 -1.88
CA ASP A 16 5.10 2.82 -3.31
C ASP A 16 5.94 1.65 -3.86
N GLU A 17 5.37 0.87 -4.79
CA GLU A 17 5.93 -0.41 -5.28
C GLU A 17 6.86 -0.26 -6.51
N ARG A 18 7.49 0.91 -6.71
CA ARG A 18 8.28 1.24 -7.92
C ARG A 18 9.49 0.34 -8.21
N ALA A 19 9.97 -0.49 -7.28
CA ALA A 19 11.18 -1.28 -7.45
C ALA A 19 11.16 -2.19 -8.70
N VAL A 20 10.06 -2.91 -8.95
CA VAL A 20 9.91 -3.78 -10.13
C VAL A 20 9.94 -2.96 -11.43
N TYR A 21 9.31 -1.79 -11.43
CA TYR A 21 9.31 -0.89 -12.57
C TYR A 21 10.72 -0.33 -12.85
N LEU A 22 11.44 0.09 -11.80
CA LEU A 22 12.81 0.58 -11.93
C LEU A 22 13.76 -0.54 -12.39
N ALA A 23 13.61 -1.76 -11.89
CA ALA A 23 14.36 -2.93 -12.34
C ALA A 23 14.15 -3.22 -13.84
N ARG A 24 12.91 -3.10 -14.33
CA ARG A 24 12.64 -3.19 -15.78
C ARG A 24 13.37 -2.12 -16.56
N LEU A 25 13.33 -0.87 -16.11
CA LEU A 25 14.06 0.22 -16.79
C LEU A 25 15.56 -0.04 -16.82
N VAL A 26 16.14 -0.54 -15.72
CA VAL A 26 17.56 -0.91 -15.66
C VAL A 26 17.88 -1.99 -16.70
N ARG A 27 17.08 -3.07 -16.77
CA ARG A 27 17.25 -4.15 -17.75
C ARG A 27 17.06 -3.67 -19.18
N ASP A 28 15.91 -3.06 -19.47
CA ASP A 28 15.48 -2.72 -20.82
C ASP A 28 16.38 -1.65 -21.46
N LEU A 29 16.95 -0.78 -20.63
CA LEU A 29 17.86 0.30 -21.06
C LEU A 29 19.34 -0.04 -20.84
N ARG A 30 19.62 -1.26 -20.36
CA ARG A 30 20.96 -1.79 -20.12
C ARG A 30 21.81 -0.85 -19.26
N LEU A 31 21.20 -0.30 -18.21
CA LEU A 31 21.91 0.56 -17.27
C LEU A 31 22.94 -0.26 -16.48
N PRO A 32 24.16 0.27 -16.24
CA PRO A 32 25.20 -0.49 -15.57
C PRO A 32 24.88 -0.70 -14.09
N VAL A 33 24.77 -1.95 -13.67
CA VAL A 33 24.53 -2.38 -12.28
C VAL A 33 25.59 -1.83 -11.33
N ALA A 34 26.83 -1.62 -11.80
CA ALA A 34 27.90 -1.00 -11.01
C ALA A 34 27.53 0.38 -10.43
N ARG A 35 26.63 1.13 -11.07
CA ARG A 35 26.13 2.39 -10.50
C ARG A 35 25.21 2.17 -9.31
N LEU A 36 24.37 1.13 -9.36
CA LEU A 36 23.51 0.75 -8.24
C LEU A 36 24.36 0.27 -7.06
N ALA A 37 25.41 -0.50 -7.34
CA ALA A 37 26.38 -0.90 -6.32
C ALA A 37 27.02 0.30 -5.60
N ALA A 38 27.35 1.36 -6.36
CA ALA A 38 27.92 2.59 -5.78
C ALA A 38 26.91 3.33 -4.88
N VAL A 39 25.63 3.38 -5.27
CA VAL A 39 24.56 3.98 -4.45
C VAL A 39 24.31 3.16 -3.18
N LEU A 40 24.28 1.83 -3.30
CA LEU A 40 24.11 0.92 -2.16
C LEU A 40 25.22 1.05 -1.12
N ARG A 41 26.46 1.36 -1.57
CA ARG A 41 27.63 1.65 -0.73
C ARG A 41 27.78 3.13 -0.37
N GLY A 42 26.80 3.97 -0.71
CA GLY A 42 26.78 5.39 -0.39
C GLY A 42 26.67 5.67 1.12
N PRO A 43 26.65 6.95 1.52
CA PRO A 43 26.51 7.35 2.92
C PRO A 43 25.28 6.72 3.58
N ALA A 44 25.44 6.21 4.80
CA ALA A 44 24.39 5.48 5.52
C ALA A 44 23.13 6.31 5.83
N ASP A 45 23.24 7.65 5.83
CA ASP A 45 22.17 8.56 6.27
C ASP A 45 21.05 8.77 5.22
N GLU A 46 21.19 8.20 4.02
CA GLU A 46 20.14 8.22 2.97
C GLU A 46 19.36 6.89 2.91
N ASP A 47 18.72 6.51 4.02
CA ASP A 47 17.97 5.24 4.19
C ASP A 47 17.02 4.91 3.03
N ASN A 48 16.34 5.93 2.50
CA ASN A 48 15.39 5.79 1.40
C ASN A 48 16.08 5.38 0.08
N ALA A 49 17.26 5.94 -0.21
CA ALA A 49 18.04 5.61 -1.41
C ALA A 49 18.64 4.20 -1.31
N PHE A 50 19.11 3.81 -0.11
CA PHE A 50 19.55 2.45 0.16
C PHE A 50 18.44 1.43 -0.09
N GLY A 51 17.28 1.61 0.56
CA GLY A 51 16.15 0.69 0.44
C GLY A 51 15.66 0.54 -1.01
N ASN A 52 15.45 1.66 -1.72
CA ASN A 52 15.03 1.61 -3.12
C ASN A 52 16.05 0.90 -4.03
N THR A 53 17.34 1.16 -3.84
CA THR A 53 18.40 0.53 -4.64
C THR A 53 18.50 -0.97 -4.36
N LEU A 54 18.39 -1.35 -3.08
CA LEU A 54 18.36 -2.73 -2.64
C LEU A 54 17.17 -3.47 -3.29
N ASP A 55 15.96 -2.91 -3.22
CA ASP A 55 14.76 -3.53 -3.81
C ASP A 55 14.91 -3.74 -5.32
N VAL A 56 15.54 -2.80 -6.04
CA VAL A 56 15.84 -2.91 -7.48
C VAL A 56 16.83 -4.05 -7.76
N LEU A 57 17.93 -4.12 -7.02
CA LEU A 57 18.94 -5.17 -7.17
C LEU A 57 18.37 -6.56 -6.84
N VAL A 58 17.54 -6.63 -5.80
CA VAL A 58 16.85 -7.86 -5.39
C VAL A 58 15.87 -8.31 -6.46
N ALA A 59 15.11 -7.40 -7.06
CA ALA A 59 14.22 -7.72 -8.18
C ALA A 59 15.00 -8.22 -9.40
N LEU A 60 16.09 -7.56 -9.78
CA LEU A 60 16.96 -7.97 -10.89
C LEU A 60 17.59 -9.35 -10.65
N GLY A 61 18.15 -9.58 -9.46
CA GLY A 61 18.76 -10.87 -9.10
C GLY A 61 17.73 -12.00 -9.07
N ARG A 62 16.53 -11.75 -8.55
CA ARG A 62 15.40 -12.71 -8.60
C ARG A 62 15.04 -13.11 -10.04
N ALA A 63 15.14 -12.16 -10.97
CA ALA A 63 14.89 -12.39 -12.39
C ALA A 63 16.09 -13.01 -13.15
N GLY A 64 17.18 -13.34 -12.45
CA GLY A 64 18.35 -14.02 -13.02
C GLY A 64 19.49 -13.10 -13.46
N ASP A 65 19.49 -11.82 -13.09
CA ASP A 65 20.62 -10.93 -13.39
C ASP A 65 21.83 -11.22 -12.49
N HIS A 66 22.78 -12.01 -13.00
CA HIS A 66 23.96 -12.43 -12.26
C HIS A 66 24.82 -11.27 -11.74
N ALA A 67 24.90 -10.14 -12.47
CA ALA A 67 25.64 -8.97 -12.01
C ALA A 67 25.05 -8.38 -10.72
N SER A 68 23.72 -8.30 -10.63
CA SER A 68 23.03 -7.85 -9.41
C SER A 68 23.22 -8.85 -8.27
N VAL A 69 23.17 -10.15 -8.56
CA VAL A 69 23.44 -11.21 -7.56
C VAL A 69 24.84 -11.06 -6.96
N GLU A 70 25.86 -10.87 -7.79
CA GLU A 70 27.24 -10.69 -7.32
C GLU A 70 27.41 -9.40 -6.50
N VAL A 71 26.79 -8.29 -6.91
CA VAL A 71 26.80 -7.04 -6.12
C VAL A 71 26.20 -7.25 -4.73
N LEU A 72 25.06 -7.94 -4.63
CA LEU A 72 24.42 -8.23 -3.35
C LEU A 72 25.29 -9.17 -2.49
N ARG A 73 25.89 -10.19 -3.11
CA ARG A 73 26.79 -11.14 -2.45
C ARG A 73 28.03 -10.45 -1.89
N GLU A 74 28.65 -9.56 -2.66
CA GLU A 74 29.75 -8.73 -2.20
C GLU A 74 29.34 -7.84 -1.03
N TYR A 75 28.19 -7.16 -1.13
CA TYR A 75 27.69 -6.30 -0.06
C TYR A 75 27.40 -7.06 1.23
N VAL A 76 26.86 -8.28 1.15
CA VAL A 76 26.63 -9.11 2.34
C VAL A 76 27.95 -9.46 3.06
N ARG A 77 29.06 -9.59 2.33
CA ARG A 77 30.36 -9.94 2.92
C ARG A 77 30.98 -8.79 3.70
N ASP A 78 30.89 -7.56 3.20
CA ASP A 78 31.69 -6.41 3.66
C ASP A 78 30.90 -5.11 3.93
N GLY A 79 29.60 -5.07 3.62
CA GLY A 79 28.75 -3.88 3.72
C GLY A 79 28.28 -3.63 5.15
N PRO A 80 28.13 -2.36 5.57
CA PRO A 80 27.74 -2.02 6.95
C PRO A 80 26.31 -2.44 7.32
N ARG A 81 25.43 -2.59 6.32
CA ARG A 81 24.00 -2.95 6.47
C ARG A 81 23.69 -4.35 5.92
N TRP A 82 24.64 -5.27 6.03
CA TRP A 82 24.49 -6.62 5.45
C TRP A 82 23.24 -7.36 5.98
N SER A 83 22.81 -7.11 7.23
CA SER A 83 21.63 -7.77 7.82
C SER A 83 20.34 -7.36 7.12
N ASP A 84 20.19 -6.07 6.81
CA ASP A 84 19.02 -5.54 6.12
C ASP A 84 18.90 -6.13 4.71
N VAL A 85 20.04 -6.33 4.04
CA VAL A 85 20.10 -6.99 2.72
C VAL A 85 19.62 -8.44 2.80
N LEU A 86 20.05 -9.17 3.82
CA LEU A 86 19.62 -10.56 4.03
C LEU A 86 18.13 -10.66 4.35
N ASP A 87 17.59 -9.73 5.15
CA ASP A 87 16.16 -9.70 5.47
C ASP A 87 15.31 -9.50 4.20
N VAL A 88 15.71 -8.57 3.32
CA VAL A 88 15.00 -8.31 2.06
C VAL A 88 15.12 -9.49 1.08
N ILE A 89 16.32 -10.07 0.91
CA ILE A 89 16.52 -11.25 0.05
C ILE A 89 15.72 -12.44 0.57
N GLY A 90 15.75 -12.70 1.89
CA GLY A 90 15.03 -13.79 2.53
C GLY A 90 13.50 -13.69 2.38
N GLY A 91 12.97 -12.47 2.27
CA GLY A 91 11.55 -12.27 1.95
C GLY A 91 11.20 -12.44 0.45
N ALA A 92 12.18 -12.29 -0.45
CA ALA A 92 11.92 -12.09 -1.88
C ALA A 92 12.36 -13.25 -2.80
N TRP A 93 13.41 -13.98 -2.44
CA TRP A 93 14.00 -15.03 -3.29
C TRP A 93 13.54 -16.43 -2.85
N PRO A 94 13.67 -17.48 -3.68
CA PRO A 94 13.51 -18.87 -3.23
C PRO A 94 14.64 -19.27 -2.28
N ALA A 95 14.34 -20.09 -1.26
CA ALA A 95 15.28 -20.49 -0.22
C ALA A 95 16.55 -21.16 -0.77
N GLU A 96 16.44 -21.84 -1.90
CA GLU A 96 17.52 -22.55 -2.58
C GLU A 96 18.66 -21.60 -3.01
N LEU A 97 18.33 -20.36 -3.40
CA LEU A 97 19.33 -19.36 -3.81
C LEU A 97 20.16 -18.85 -2.62
N TRP A 98 19.72 -19.04 -1.38
CA TRP A 98 20.44 -18.59 -0.17
C TRP A 98 21.22 -19.72 0.48
N GLN A 99 20.82 -20.99 0.26
CA GLN A 99 21.51 -22.15 0.82
C GLN A 99 22.97 -22.21 0.36
N GLU A 100 23.24 -21.84 -0.90
CA GLU A 100 24.60 -21.75 -1.44
C GLU A 100 25.43 -20.68 -0.71
N TRP A 101 24.84 -19.54 -0.36
CA TRP A 101 25.54 -18.46 0.34
C TRP A 101 25.80 -18.81 1.81
N ALA A 102 24.83 -19.45 2.46
CA ALA A 102 24.99 -19.96 3.83
C ALA A 102 26.07 -21.05 3.92
N ALA A 103 26.26 -21.85 2.86
CA ALA A 103 27.33 -22.85 2.80
C ALA A 103 28.74 -22.24 2.71
N GLU A 104 28.85 -20.99 2.24
CA GLU A 104 30.13 -20.31 2.01
C GLU A 104 30.52 -19.29 3.08
N ASP A 105 29.54 -18.73 3.82
CA ASP A 105 29.79 -17.76 4.89
C ASP A 105 29.03 -18.14 6.17
N ALA A 106 29.79 -18.55 7.19
CA ALA A 106 29.24 -18.98 8.47
C ALA A 106 28.39 -17.89 9.16
N ARG A 107 28.64 -16.60 8.90
CA ARG A 107 27.80 -15.51 9.43
C ARG A 107 26.42 -15.60 8.82
N VAL A 108 26.33 -15.75 7.49
CA VAL A 108 25.08 -15.90 6.74
C VAL A 108 24.31 -17.13 7.22
N ALA A 109 24.98 -18.25 7.47
CA ALA A 109 24.35 -19.44 8.05
C ALA A 109 23.69 -19.17 9.41
N VAL A 110 24.40 -18.52 10.34
CA VAL A 110 23.86 -18.16 11.65
C VAL A 110 22.64 -17.25 11.54
N LEU A 111 22.60 -16.35 10.56
CA LEU A 111 21.48 -15.41 10.37
C LEU A 111 20.26 -16.03 9.72
N VAL A 112 20.47 -16.93 8.75
CA VAL A 112 19.40 -17.74 8.17
C VAL A 112 18.75 -18.60 9.27
N GLU A 113 19.57 -19.20 10.14
CA GLU A 113 19.07 -19.97 11.29
C GLU A 113 18.45 -19.09 12.40
N ALA A 114 18.99 -17.88 12.60
CA ALA A 114 18.52 -16.93 13.61
C ALA A 114 17.38 -16.03 13.12
N SER A 115 16.99 -16.12 11.84
CA SER A 115 15.94 -15.29 11.24
C SER A 115 14.67 -15.45 12.10
N PRO A 116 14.28 -14.41 12.85
CA PRO A 116 13.27 -14.57 13.86
C PRO A 116 11.94 -14.73 13.15
N LEU A 117 11.27 -15.87 13.37
CA LEU A 117 9.82 -15.95 13.25
C LEU A 117 9.24 -14.66 13.85
N PRO A 118 8.33 -13.95 13.15
CA PRO A 118 7.85 -12.66 13.59
C PRO A 118 7.42 -12.78 15.06
N ARG A 119 8.11 -12.03 15.94
CA ARG A 119 7.79 -12.05 17.37
C ARG A 119 6.36 -11.56 17.48
N CYS A 120 5.44 -12.45 17.85
CA CYS A 120 4.07 -12.06 18.16
C CYS A 120 4.15 -10.93 19.19
N PRO A 121 3.57 -9.75 18.90
CA PRO A 121 3.53 -8.66 19.86
C PRO A 121 2.95 -9.18 21.18
N GLY A 122 3.55 -8.81 22.30
CA GLY A 122 3.01 -9.16 23.62
C GLY A 122 1.54 -8.73 23.73
N ARG A 123 0.69 -9.57 24.32
CA ARG A 123 -0.73 -9.30 24.56
C ARG A 123 -0.96 -9.05 26.06
N PRO A 124 -0.61 -7.85 26.58
CA PRO A 124 -0.63 -7.58 28.02
C PRO A 124 -2.03 -7.65 28.64
N LEU A 125 -3.09 -7.51 27.83
CA LEU A 125 -4.48 -7.53 28.27
C LEU A 125 -5.27 -8.74 27.75
N ARG A 126 -4.57 -9.81 27.34
CA ARG A 126 -5.20 -11.03 26.80
C ARG A 126 -6.27 -11.61 27.73
N ASP A 127 -6.00 -11.60 29.03
CA ASP A 127 -6.84 -12.25 30.03
C ASP A 127 -7.91 -11.31 30.62
N ALA A 128 -7.91 -10.02 30.24
CA ALA A 128 -8.94 -9.07 30.64
C ALA A 128 -10.27 -9.37 29.94
N THR A 129 -11.39 -9.15 30.63
CA THR A 129 -12.74 -9.25 30.08
C THR A 129 -13.08 -8.06 29.18
N ASP A 130 -14.05 -8.21 28.27
CA ASP A 130 -14.49 -7.10 27.40
C ASP A 130 -15.00 -5.90 28.23
N GLU A 131 -15.63 -6.16 29.38
CA GLU A 131 -16.08 -5.13 30.30
C GLU A 131 -14.91 -4.32 30.91
N GLU A 132 -13.85 -5.00 31.36
CA GLU A 132 -12.63 -4.35 31.87
C GLU A 132 -11.93 -3.53 30.79
N LEU A 133 -11.87 -4.05 29.56
CA LEU A 133 -11.30 -3.35 28.42
C LEU A 133 -12.11 -2.09 28.07
N LEU A 134 -13.44 -2.20 27.97
CA LEU A 134 -14.32 -1.06 27.71
C LEU A 134 -14.25 -0.01 28.84
N ALA A 135 -14.12 -0.44 30.10
CA ALA A 135 -13.91 0.45 31.24
C ALA A 135 -12.56 1.18 31.16
N ALA A 136 -11.49 0.49 30.75
CA ALA A 136 -10.18 1.10 30.53
C ALA A 136 -10.22 2.18 29.43
N VAL A 137 -10.97 1.92 28.35
CA VAL A 137 -11.20 2.91 27.28
C VAL A 137 -11.98 4.11 27.80
N ARG A 138 -13.07 3.88 28.55
CA ARG A 138 -13.93 4.93 29.12
C ARG A 138 -13.17 5.84 30.08
N THR A 139 -12.36 5.26 30.95
CA THR A 139 -11.56 6.02 31.93
C THR A 139 -10.41 6.77 31.29
N GLY A 140 -9.88 6.26 30.16
CA GLY A 140 -8.87 6.92 29.34
C GLY A 140 -7.49 6.99 29.99
N GLY A 141 -7.15 6.00 30.83
CA GLY A 141 -5.79 5.82 31.36
C GLY A 141 -4.81 5.33 30.29
N GLY A 142 -3.52 5.25 30.63
CA GLY A 142 -2.45 4.84 29.70
C GLY A 142 -2.63 3.47 29.03
N GLY A 143 -3.51 2.60 29.57
CA GLY A 143 -3.87 1.31 28.98
C GLY A 143 -4.93 1.36 27.87
N SER A 144 -5.56 2.51 27.60
CA SER A 144 -6.65 2.62 26.62
C SER A 144 -6.28 2.16 25.19
N PRO A 145 -5.11 2.51 24.62
CA PRO A 145 -4.71 2.01 23.31
C PRO A 145 -4.56 0.48 23.27
N ALA A 146 -3.93 -0.12 24.29
CA ALA A 146 -3.78 -1.57 24.39
C ALA A 146 -5.13 -2.28 24.52
N ALA A 147 -6.08 -1.66 25.25
CA ALA A 147 -7.42 -2.18 25.39
C ALA A 147 -8.19 -2.16 24.06
N LEU A 148 -8.12 -1.06 23.30
CA LEU A 148 -8.71 -0.96 21.96
C LEU A 148 -8.12 -2.00 20.99
N TRP A 149 -6.80 -2.21 21.02
CA TRP A 149 -6.17 -3.25 20.20
C TRP A 149 -6.65 -4.65 20.56
N GLU A 150 -6.79 -4.97 21.85
CA GLU A 150 -7.30 -6.27 22.28
C GLU A 150 -8.78 -6.44 21.93
N LEU A 151 -9.61 -5.40 22.07
CA LEU A 151 -11.02 -5.41 21.64
C LEU A 151 -11.14 -5.67 20.13
N ARG A 152 -10.37 -4.98 19.29
CA ARG A 152 -10.35 -5.21 17.82
C ARG A 152 -9.98 -6.64 17.46
N ARG A 153 -9.01 -7.23 18.17
CA ARG A 153 -8.63 -8.64 17.96
C ARG A 153 -9.77 -9.62 18.27
N ARG A 154 -10.69 -9.25 19.16
CA ARG A 154 -11.87 -10.05 19.53
C ARG A 154 -13.04 -9.86 18.57
N GLY A 155 -12.95 -8.87 17.67
CA GLY A 155 -13.96 -8.54 16.68
C GLY A 155 -14.78 -7.30 17.04
N PRO A 156 -15.86 -7.04 16.29
CA PRO A 156 -16.64 -5.81 16.43
C PRO A 156 -17.32 -5.68 17.80
N GLN A 157 -17.20 -4.51 18.44
CA GLN A 157 -17.70 -4.23 19.79
C GLN A 157 -18.75 -3.11 19.80
N PRO A 158 -20.06 -3.44 19.76
CA PRO A 158 -21.13 -2.42 19.64
C PRO A 158 -21.14 -1.37 20.76
N ALA A 159 -20.70 -1.74 21.97
CA ALA A 159 -20.59 -0.84 23.11
C ALA A 159 -19.62 0.36 22.88
N LEU A 160 -18.76 0.28 21.87
CA LEU A 160 -17.92 1.41 21.45
C LEU A 160 -18.73 2.55 20.83
N LEU A 161 -19.93 2.28 20.29
CA LEU A 161 -20.80 3.33 19.74
C LEU A 161 -21.28 4.28 20.84
N ASP A 162 -21.71 3.74 21.98
CA ASP A 162 -22.15 4.55 23.13
C ASP A 162 -21.00 5.38 23.69
N LEU A 163 -19.80 4.79 23.73
CA LEU A 163 -18.58 5.49 24.14
C LEU A 163 -18.21 6.63 23.19
N ALA A 164 -18.32 6.40 21.88
CA ALA A 164 -17.98 7.38 20.86
C ALA A 164 -19.08 8.45 20.67
N ALA A 165 -20.31 8.15 21.06
CA ALA A 165 -21.42 9.11 21.11
C ALA A 165 -21.35 10.04 22.33
N ALA A 166 -20.69 9.61 23.42
CA ALA A 166 -20.34 10.53 24.50
C ALA A 166 -19.31 11.53 23.98
N ASP A 167 -19.48 12.83 24.28
CA ASP A 167 -18.55 13.92 23.89
C ASP A 167 -17.18 13.75 24.58
N LEU A 168 -16.42 12.75 24.15
CA LEU A 168 -15.09 12.45 24.64
C LEU A 168 -14.13 13.55 24.18
N PRO A 169 -13.11 13.88 24.99
CA PRO A 169 -12.10 14.84 24.59
C PRO A 169 -11.38 14.38 23.30
N PRO A 170 -11.03 15.29 22.37
CA PRO A 170 -10.42 14.95 21.08
C PRO A 170 -9.19 14.03 21.15
N ALA A 171 -8.41 14.12 22.24
CA ALA A 171 -7.25 13.25 22.47
C ALA A 171 -7.62 11.76 22.60
N ARG A 172 -8.86 11.43 22.99
CA ARG A 172 -9.37 10.06 23.15
C ARG A 172 -10.07 9.53 21.90
N LEU A 173 -10.39 10.41 20.95
CA LEU A 173 -11.12 10.06 19.74
C LEU A 173 -10.18 9.59 18.61
N ARG A 174 -8.88 9.85 18.69
CA ARG A 174 -7.91 9.51 17.64
C ARG A 174 -7.30 8.12 17.81
N GLY A 175 -6.77 7.58 16.71
CA GLY A 175 -5.99 6.34 16.70
C GLY A 175 -6.86 5.07 16.71
N PRO A 176 -6.60 4.09 17.60
CA PRO A 176 -7.19 2.75 17.50
C PRO A 176 -8.71 2.71 17.70
N LEU A 177 -9.33 3.75 18.28
CA LEU A 177 -10.79 3.85 18.40
C LEU A 177 -11.45 4.00 17.03
N GLY A 178 -10.90 4.83 16.14
CA GLY A 178 -11.45 5.02 14.79
C GLY A 178 -11.49 3.72 14.01
N ALA A 179 -10.38 2.98 14.02
CA ALA A 179 -10.29 1.68 13.37
C ALA A 179 -11.25 0.63 13.98
N ALA A 180 -11.44 0.66 15.31
CA ALA A 180 -12.41 -0.21 15.96
C ALA A 180 -13.87 0.13 15.59
N LEU A 181 -14.17 1.41 15.35
CA LEU A 181 -15.49 1.85 14.91
C LEU A 181 -15.74 1.54 13.43
N GLU A 182 -14.70 1.59 12.59
CA GLU A 182 -14.79 1.16 11.19
C GLU A 182 -15.16 -0.32 11.07
N GLU A 183 -14.65 -1.18 11.96
CA GLU A 183 -15.00 -2.62 12.01
C GLU A 183 -16.47 -2.90 12.36
N LEU A 184 -17.20 -1.93 12.93
CA LEU A 184 -18.65 -2.04 13.18
C LEU A 184 -19.49 -1.84 11.92
N GLY A 185 -18.88 -1.34 10.85
CA GLY A 185 -19.48 -1.12 9.55
C GLY A 185 -20.78 -0.30 9.59
N ALA A 186 -21.86 -0.85 9.02
CA ALA A 186 -23.14 -0.15 8.89
C ALA A 186 -23.74 0.34 10.21
N ALA A 187 -23.45 -0.34 11.33
CA ALA A 187 -23.92 0.09 12.65
C ALA A 187 -23.34 1.45 13.09
N ALA A 188 -22.18 1.85 12.56
CA ALA A 188 -21.54 3.12 12.88
C ALA A 188 -22.00 4.29 11.99
N VAL A 189 -22.76 4.04 10.91
CA VAL A 189 -23.19 5.08 9.95
C VAL A 189 -23.97 6.23 10.59
N PRO A 190 -24.95 6.01 11.49
CA PRO A 190 -25.67 7.11 12.13
C PRO A 190 -24.76 8.07 12.89
N LEU A 191 -23.72 7.54 13.54
CA LEU A 191 -22.76 8.34 14.29
C LEU A 191 -21.77 9.04 13.35
N ALA A 192 -21.33 8.36 12.29
CA ALA A 192 -20.49 8.96 11.25
C ALA A 192 -21.17 10.17 10.58
N ARG A 193 -22.48 10.09 10.29
CA ARG A 193 -23.26 11.21 9.76
C ARG A 193 -23.27 12.41 10.71
N GLN A 194 -23.43 12.18 12.01
CA GLN A 194 -23.39 13.25 13.02
C GLN A 194 -22.02 13.95 13.06
N TRP A 195 -20.93 13.19 12.96
CA TRP A 195 -19.58 13.74 12.90
C TRP A 195 -19.32 14.49 11.61
N ALA A 196 -19.74 13.95 10.46
CA ALA A 196 -19.59 14.59 9.17
C ALA A 196 -20.35 15.92 9.07
N ALA A 197 -21.50 16.02 9.74
CA ALA A 197 -22.29 17.25 9.82
C ALA A 197 -21.65 18.36 10.66
N ARG A 198 -20.59 18.07 11.44
CA ARG A 198 -19.90 19.03 12.32
C ARG A 198 -18.53 19.39 11.75
N PRO A 199 -18.36 20.57 11.12
CA PRO A 199 -17.05 21.00 10.62
C PRO A 199 -15.98 20.99 11.71
N GLY A 200 -14.81 20.40 11.42
CA GLY A 200 -13.69 20.33 12.36
C GLY A 200 -13.80 19.24 13.43
N HIS A 201 -14.82 18.38 13.38
CA HIS A 201 -14.95 17.28 14.33
C HIS A 201 -13.71 16.37 14.32
N PRO A 202 -13.18 15.94 15.49
CA PRO A 202 -11.98 15.09 15.55
C PRO A 202 -12.11 13.76 14.80
N MET A 203 -13.34 13.24 14.67
CA MET A 203 -13.69 12.00 13.96
C MET A 203 -14.07 12.21 12.50
N ALA A 204 -13.83 13.39 11.89
CA ALA A 204 -14.25 13.66 10.52
C ALA A 204 -13.65 12.66 9.50
N TRP A 205 -12.40 12.22 9.69
CA TRP A 205 -11.79 11.21 8.83
C TRP A 205 -12.39 9.82 9.03
N THR A 206 -12.54 9.37 10.29
CA THR A 206 -13.22 8.10 10.60
C THR A 206 -14.64 8.09 10.07
N ALA A 207 -15.34 9.22 10.14
CA ALA A 207 -16.67 9.37 9.54
C ALA A 207 -16.61 9.14 8.03
N ALA A 208 -15.67 9.79 7.32
CA ALA A 208 -15.49 9.56 5.89
C ALA A 208 -15.16 8.10 5.56
N ALA A 209 -14.35 7.43 6.38
CA ALA A 209 -14.04 5.99 6.25
C ALA A 209 -15.28 5.10 6.37
N ILE A 210 -16.06 5.29 7.44
CA ILE A 210 -17.30 4.54 7.66
C ILE A 210 -18.31 4.80 6.53
N LEU A 211 -18.50 6.06 6.13
CA LEU A 211 -19.44 6.42 5.06
C LEU A 211 -18.97 5.91 3.69
N ALA A 212 -17.67 5.89 3.42
CA ALA A 212 -17.14 5.29 2.21
C ALA A 212 -17.43 3.79 2.14
N GLY A 213 -17.26 3.06 3.25
CA GLY A 213 -17.54 1.62 3.31
C GLY A 213 -19.03 1.25 3.34
N HIS A 214 -19.87 2.06 3.99
CA HIS A 214 -21.23 1.65 4.38
C HIS A 214 -22.34 2.69 4.14
N GLY A 215 -22.01 3.91 3.73
CA GLY A 215 -22.98 4.96 3.42
C GLY A 215 -23.78 4.70 2.14
N ASP A 216 -24.75 5.57 1.89
CA ASP A 216 -25.63 5.56 0.72
C ASP A 216 -25.53 6.89 -0.06
N GLU A 217 -26.41 7.10 -1.04
CA GLU A 217 -26.41 8.29 -1.89
C GLU A 217 -26.51 9.61 -1.09
N SER A 218 -27.15 9.60 0.08
CA SER A 218 -27.24 10.78 0.95
C SER A 218 -25.90 11.23 1.54
N ASP A 219 -24.90 10.34 1.54
CA ASP A 219 -23.57 10.59 2.13
C ASP A 219 -22.55 11.12 1.10
N VAL A 220 -22.89 11.14 -0.19
CA VAL A 220 -22.00 11.65 -1.26
C VAL A 220 -21.48 13.06 -0.97
N PRO A 221 -22.30 14.04 -0.54
CA PRO A 221 -21.80 15.38 -0.20
C PRO A 221 -20.72 15.36 0.89
N ALA A 222 -20.83 14.48 1.88
CA ALA A 222 -19.83 14.35 2.94
C ALA A 222 -18.51 13.76 2.42
N LEU A 223 -18.57 12.77 1.53
CA LEU A 223 -17.39 12.19 0.90
C LEU A 223 -16.68 13.18 -0.03
N LEU A 224 -17.43 13.97 -0.80
CA LEU A 224 -16.86 15.05 -1.63
C LEU A 224 -16.25 16.16 -0.77
N ALA A 225 -16.84 16.47 0.39
CA ALA A 225 -16.26 17.42 1.35
C ALA A 225 -14.97 16.87 1.97
N ALA A 226 -14.91 15.57 2.29
CA ALA A 226 -13.69 14.90 2.75
C ALA A 226 -12.59 14.93 1.66
N TRP A 227 -12.95 14.71 0.39
CA TRP A 227 -12.01 14.86 -0.73
C TRP A 227 -11.47 16.28 -0.80
N ALA A 228 -12.35 17.29 -0.75
CA ALA A 228 -11.93 18.69 -0.78
C ALA A 228 -11.06 19.06 0.42
N TRP A 229 -11.23 18.39 1.56
CA TRP A 229 -10.36 18.53 2.72
C TRP A 229 -8.97 17.92 2.49
N LEU A 230 -8.86 16.76 1.84
CA LEU A 230 -7.58 16.21 1.40
C LEU A 230 -6.87 17.13 0.39
N ASP A 231 -7.62 17.70 -0.57
CA ASP A 231 -7.06 18.64 -1.56
C ASP A 231 -6.40 19.89 -0.92
N ARG A 232 -6.74 20.23 0.32
CA ARG A 232 -6.14 21.34 1.07
C ARG A 232 -4.92 20.94 1.89
N ARG A 233 -4.59 19.65 2.00
CA ARG A 233 -3.38 19.15 2.65
C ARG A 233 -2.29 18.97 1.60
N GLY A 234 -1.16 19.64 1.81
CA GLY A 234 -0.03 19.58 0.86
C GLY A 234 0.76 18.27 0.93
N ASP A 235 0.96 17.74 2.13
CA ASP A 235 2.00 16.73 2.39
C ASP A 235 1.47 15.35 2.86
N ASP A 236 0.17 15.24 3.11
CA ASP A 236 -0.50 14.02 3.58
C ASP A 236 -1.70 13.72 2.66
N LEU A 237 -1.36 13.13 1.52
CA LEU A 237 -2.26 12.85 0.40
C LEU A 237 -2.69 11.37 0.37
N CYS A 238 -2.59 10.67 1.50
CA CYS A 238 -3.12 9.32 1.67
C CYS A 238 -4.64 9.35 1.89
N GLY A 239 -5.36 8.35 1.36
CA GLY A 239 -6.80 8.18 1.59
C GLY A 239 -7.72 8.62 0.44
N TYR A 240 -7.17 9.11 -0.67
CA TYR A 240 -7.98 9.34 -1.89
C TYR A 240 -8.60 8.04 -2.41
N GLY A 241 -7.88 6.91 -2.35
CA GLY A 241 -8.38 5.62 -2.79
C GLY A 241 -9.59 5.15 -2.00
N LEU A 242 -9.58 5.35 -0.67
CA LEU A 242 -10.75 5.07 0.18
C LEU A 242 -11.98 5.86 -0.28
N LEU A 243 -11.82 7.16 -0.55
CA LEU A 243 -12.94 8.00 -0.99
C LEU A 243 -13.39 7.62 -2.40
N ALA A 244 -12.45 7.31 -3.29
CA ALA A 244 -12.70 6.87 -4.65
C ALA A 244 -13.54 5.58 -4.67
N GLU A 245 -13.12 4.57 -3.90
CA GLU A 245 -13.82 3.30 -3.77
C GLU A 245 -15.21 3.47 -3.14
N GLY A 246 -15.33 4.30 -2.10
CA GLY A 246 -16.62 4.59 -1.48
C GLY A 246 -17.60 5.27 -2.43
N LEU A 247 -17.15 6.27 -3.18
CA LEU A 247 -17.97 6.96 -4.19
C LEU A 247 -18.36 6.02 -5.34
N ALA A 248 -17.44 5.17 -5.79
CA ALA A 248 -17.73 4.17 -6.82
C ALA A 248 -18.74 3.11 -6.35
N ARG A 249 -18.63 2.66 -5.09
CA ARG A 249 -19.58 1.73 -4.45
C ARG A 249 -20.97 2.34 -4.36
N ILE A 250 -21.08 3.60 -3.94
CA ILE A 250 -22.37 4.30 -3.83
C ILE A 250 -22.99 4.55 -5.21
N GLY A 251 -22.18 4.98 -6.18
CA GLY A 251 -22.64 5.24 -7.54
C GLY A 251 -23.62 6.42 -7.64
N GLY A 252 -24.42 6.43 -8.70
CA GLY A 252 -25.40 7.48 -8.97
C GLY A 252 -24.81 8.77 -9.54
N SER A 253 -25.69 9.71 -9.89
CA SER A 253 -25.28 10.98 -10.52
C SER A 253 -24.48 11.88 -9.58
N GLY A 254 -24.76 11.82 -8.27
CA GLY A 254 -24.01 12.56 -7.26
C GLY A 254 -22.55 12.11 -7.21
N ALA A 255 -22.29 10.81 -7.15
CA ALA A 255 -20.91 10.29 -7.05
C ALA A 255 -20.08 10.60 -8.29
N ARG A 256 -20.70 10.63 -9.49
CA ARG A 256 -20.03 11.00 -10.75
C ARG A 256 -19.41 12.40 -10.73
N ALA A 257 -19.79 13.27 -9.80
CA ALA A 257 -19.12 14.56 -9.60
C ALA A 257 -17.62 14.44 -9.27
N VAL A 258 -17.15 13.26 -8.83
CA VAL A 258 -15.73 13.00 -8.54
C VAL A 258 -14.89 12.73 -9.79
N LEU A 259 -15.49 12.45 -10.96
CA LEU A 259 -14.76 12.03 -12.16
C LEU A 259 -13.61 13.00 -12.56
N PRO A 260 -13.78 14.34 -12.58
CA PRO A 260 -12.66 15.24 -12.87
C PRO A 260 -11.51 15.13 -11.85
N LYS A 261 -11.83 14.83 -10.59
CA LYS A 261 -10.84 14.64 -9.51
C LYS A 261 -10.08 13.33 -9.69
N LEU A 262 -10.77 12.25 -10.07
CA LEU A 262 -10.13 10.96 -10.39
C LEU A 262 -9.17 11.07 -11.58
N ARG A 263 -9.58 11.79 -12.64
CA ARG A 263 -8.72 12.07 -13.79
C ARG A 263 -7.46 12.84 -13.40
N ARG A 264 -7.57 13.81 -12.48
CA ARG A 264 -6.40 14.52 -11.94
C ARG A 264 -5.53 13.61 -11.06
N ALA A 265 -6.13 12.74 -10.26
CA ALA A 265 -5.42 11.81 -9.39
C ALA A 265 -4.57 10.80 -10.16
N TRP A 266 -4.94 10.45 -11.40
CA TRP A 266 -4.11 9.62 -12.30
C TRP A 266 -2.68 10.16 -12.45
N PHE A 267 -2.54 11.49 -12.57
CA PHE A 267 -1.26 12.19 -12.72
C PHE A 267 -0.62 12.61 -11.39
N SER A 268 -1.16 12.14 -10.27
CA SER A 268 -0.61 12.42 -8.94
C SER A 268 0.73 11.70 -8.74
N PRO A 269 1.67 12.27 -7.95
CA PRO A 269 2.86 11.54 -7.51
C PRO A 269 2.53 10.34 -6.58
N HIS A 270 1.29 10.26 -6.07
CA HIS A 270 0.74 9.18 -5.24
C HIS A 270 0.34 7.98 -6.07
N SER A 271 1.32 7.23 -6.56
CA SER A 271 1.03 6.08 -7.41
C SER A 271 0.28 4.98 -6.66
N SER A 272 0.53 4.77 -5.36
CA SER A 272 -0.14 3.73 -4.55
C SER A 272 -1.68 3.84 -4.54
N GLU A 273 -2.23 5.05 -4.64
CA GLU A 273 -3.68 5.32 -4.66
C GLU A 273 -4.28 5.22 -6.08
N ARG A 274 -3.44 5.15 -7.11
CA ARG A 274 -3.84 5.20 -8.52
C ARG A 274 -4.71 4.01 -8.90
N ALA A 275 -4.45 2.83 -8.33
CA ALA A 275 -5.25 1.64 -8.61
C ALA A 275 -6.71 1.83 -8.15
N ALA A 276 -6.92 2.34 -6.94
CA ALA A 276 -8.25 2.65 -6.41
C ALA A 276 -8.94 3.74 -7.24
N CYS A 277 -8.22 4.79 -7.61
CA CYS A 277 -8.75 5.85 -8.47
C CYS A 277 -9.16 5.33 -9.86
N LEU A 278 -8.36 4.46 -10.48
CA LEU A 278 -8.65 3.84 -11.78
C LEU A 278 -9.88 2.95 -11.71
N ARG A 279 -9.98 2.09 -10.69
CA ARG A 279 -11.16 1.24 -10.45
C ARG A 279 -12.42 2.08 -10.29
N ALA A 280 -12.36 3.14 -9.50
CA ALA A 280 -13.47 4.03 -9.28
C ALA A 280 -13.90 4.76 -10.55
N ALA A 281 -12.93 5.27 -11.33
CA ALA A 281 -13.21 5.93 -12.60
C ALA A 281 -13.89 4.97 -13.58
N HIS A 282 -13.34 3.76 -13.72
CA HIS A 282 -13.87 2.73 -14.62
C HIS A 282 -15.27 2.27 -14.19
N THR A 283 -15.55 2.23 -12.88
CA THR A 283 -16.88 1.88 -12.35
C THR A 283 -17.91 2.98 -12.64
N LEU A 284 -17.54 4.25 -12.50
CA LEU A 284 -18.44 5.39 -12.62
C LEU A 284 -18.65 5.86 -14.07
N ASP A 285 -17.64 5.67 -14.92
CA ASP A 285 -17.55 6.10 -16.31
C ASP A 285 -16.72 5.10 -17.14
N PRO A 286 -17.29 3.92 -17.48
CA PRO A 286 -16.56 2.86 -18.19
C PRO A 286 -16.00 3.33 -19.54
N ASP A 287 -16.82 4.05 -20.32
CA ASP A 287 -16.46 4.55 -21.65
C ASP A 287 -15.34 5.60 -21.59
N GLY A 288 -15.22 6.33 -20.48
CA GLY A 288 -14.17 7.33 -20.27
C GLY A 288 -12.81 6.77 -19.85
N CYS A 289 -12.66 5.45 -19.70
CA CYS A 289 -11.48 4.83 -19.08
C CYS A 289 -10.56 4.05 -20.02
N GLU A 290 -10.81 3.99 -21.32
CA GLU A 290 -9.96 3.26 -22.28
C GLU A 290 -8.48 3.69 -22.22
N ALA A 291 -8.22 5.00 -22.26
CA ALA A 291 -6.86 5.55 -22.21
C ALA A 291 -6.12 5.20 -20.91
N PRO A 292 -6.64 5.51 -19.70
CA PRO A 292 -5.95 5.19 -18.45
C PRO A 292 -5.85 3.67 -18.20
N LEU A 293 -6.81 2.85 -18.68
CA LEU A 293 -6.68 1.40 -18.63
C LEU A 293 -5.52 0.91 -19.51
N THR A 294 -5.38 1.47 -20.71
CA THR A 294 -4.26 1.12 -21.61
C THR A 294 -2.93 1.57 -21.00
N GLU A 295 -2.81 2.85 -20.61
CA GLU A 295 -1.62 3.40 -19.95
C GLU A 295 -1.23 2.61 -18.69
N GLY A 296 -2.23 2.13 -17.93
CA GLY A 296 -2.03 1.35 -16.72
C GLY A 296 -1.21 0.08 -16.90
N LEU A 297 -1.08 -0.48 -18.12
CA LEU A 297 -0.21 -1.62 -18.42
C LEU A 297 1.29 -1.32 -18.29
N TRP A 298 1.65 -0.03 -18.24
CA TRP A 298 3.02 0.46 -18.03
C TRP A 298 3.22 1.10 -16.66
N ASP A 299 2.21 1.09 -15.81
CA ASP A 299 2.26 1.74 -14.50
C ASP A 299 3.31 1.11 -13.58
N CYS A 300 3.79 1.88 -12.61
CA CYS A 300 4.73 1.40 -11.61
C CYS A 300 4.08 0.53 -10.53
N GLU A 301 2.80 0.72 -10.23
CA GLU A 301 2.10 -0.09 -9.24
C GLU A 301 1.60 -1.40 -9.83
N ARG A 302 1.84 -2.51 -9.11
CA ARG A 302 1.35 -3.85 -9.47
C ARG A 302 -0.17 -3.84 -9.67
N ASP A 303 -0.90 -3.23 -8.74
CA ASP A 303 -2.36 -3.30 -8.74
C ASP A 303 -3.00 -2.49 -9.88
N VAL A 304 -2.33 -1.42 -10.34
CA VAL A 304 -2.73 -0.72 -11.57
C VAL A 304 -2.52 -1.62 -12.78
N ARG A 305 -1.33 -2.23 -12.93
CA ARG A 305 -1.04 -3.14 -14.04
C ARG A 305 -1.98 -4.35 -14.07
N ARG A 306 -2.28 -4.94 -12.91
CA ARG A 306 -3.22 -6.07 -12.79
C ARG A 306 -4.60 -5.69 -13.30
N TYR A 307 -5.15 -4.58 -12.80
CA TYR A 307 -6.48 -4.12 -13.19
C TYR A 307 -6.54 -3.71 -14.67
N ALA A 308 -5.51 -3.02 -15.16
CA ALA A 308 -5.35 -2.69 -16.56
C ALA A 308 -5.30 -3.94 -17.45
N ALA A 309 -4.54 -4.98 -17.05
CA ALA A 309 -4.45 -6.22 -17.82
C ALA A 309 -5.82 -6.90 -17.94
N GLU A 310 -6.62 -6.87 -16.87
CA GLU A 310 -7.96 -7.45 -16.83
C GLU A 310 -8.99 -6.69 -17.69
N HIS A 311 -8.86 -5.36 -17.83
CA HIS A 311 -9.94 -4.53 -18.38
C HIS A 311 -9.58 -3.72 -19.64
N ALA A 312 -8.31 -3.50 -19.95
CA ALA A 312 -7.93 -2.70 -21.12
C ALA A 312 -8.49 -3.29 -22.42
N PRO A 313 -9.13 -2.48 -23.29
CA PRO A 313 -9.64 -2.96 -24.57
C PRO A 313 -8.56 -3.61 -25.42
N LEU A 314 -8.86 -4.78 -26.00
CA LEU A 314 -7.87 -5.52 -26.80
C LEU A 314 -7.60 -4.80 -28.12
N SER A 315 -6.40 -4.23 -28.22
CA SER A 315 -5.79 -3.72 -29.44
C SER A 315 -4.49 -4.48 -29.72
N PRO A 316 -3.86 -4.37 -30.91
CA PRO A 316 -2.54 -4.95 -31.17
C PRO A 316 -1.51 -4.52 -30.12
N LEU A 317 -1.48 -3.22 -29.78
CA LEU A 317 -0.61 -2.68 -28.73
C LEU A 317 -0.85 -3.33 -27.37
N VAL A 318 -2.11 -3.50 -26.97
CA VAL A 318 -2.47 -4.14 -25.69
C VAL A 318 -2.10 -5.61 -25.70
N ARG A 319 -2.34 -6.35 -26.79
CA ARG A 319 -1.95 -7.78 -26.91
C ARG A 319 -0.44 -7.94 -26.80
N ASP A 320 0.34 -7.13 -27.50
CA ASP A 320 1.80 -7.15 -27.44
C ASP A 320 2.27 -6.85 -26.00
N ARG A 321 1.66 -5.86 -25.35
CA ARG A 321 2.02 -5.51 -23.97
C ARG A 321 1.65 -6.63 -22.98
N LEU A 322 0.48 -7.25 -23.11
CA LEU A 322 0.08 -8.39 -22.28
C LEU A 322 1.03 -9.58 -22.47
N ALA A 323 1.48 -9.85 -23.70
CA ALA A 323 2.45 -10.91 -23.95
C ALA A 323 3.78 -10.60 -23.26
N GLY A 324 4.24 -9.35 -23.35
CA GLY A 324 5.40 -8.87 -22.60
C GLY A 324 5.25 -9.05 -21.09
N LEU A 325 4.10 -8.66 -20.51
CA LEU A 325 3.85 -8.84 -19.07
C LEU A 325 3.83 -10.31 -18.65
N ARG A 326 3.19 -11.19 -19.43
CA ARG A 326 3.14 -12.64 -19.18
C ARG A 326 4.55 -13.26 -19.11
N ASP A 327 5.42 -12.84 -20.02
CA ASP A 327 6.74 -13.45 -20.20
C ASP A 327 7.83 -12.77 -19.35
N ASP A 328 7.55 -11.62 -18.74
CA ASP A 328 8.53 -10.86 -17.97
C ASP A 328 8.85 -11.54 -16.62
N PRO A 329 10.10 -12.00 -16.38
CA PRO A 329 10.50 -12.60 -15.11
C PRO A 329 10.51 -11.62 -13.93
N LEU A 330 10.52 -10.30 -14.18
CA LEU A 330 10.39 -9.28 -13.15
C LEU A 330 8.94 -9.05 -12.73
N GLU A 331 7.95 -9.50 -13.52
CA GLU A 331 6.54 -9.31 -13.17
C GLU A 331 6.05 -10.28 -12.09
N THR A 332 5.09 -9.81 -11.28
CA THR A 332 4.47 -10.66 -10.26
C THR A 332 3.63 -11.76 -10.88
N ALA A 333 3.54 -12.89 -10.18
CA ALA A 333 2.81 -14.06 -10.69
C ALA A 333 1.34 -13.75 -10.99
N GLU A 334 0.72 -12.87 -10.20
CA GLU A 334 -0.68 -12.46 -10.35
C GLU A 334 -0.90 -11.70 -11.66
N VAL A 335 -0.05 -10.70 -11.97
CA VAL A 335 -0.17 -9.92 -13.22
C VAL A 335 0.13 -10.82 -14.42
N ARG A 336 1.14 -11.70 -14.33
CA ARG A 336 1.46 -12.68 -15.38
C ARG A 336 0.29 -13.61 -15.67
N ALA A 337 -0.36 -14.12 -14.62
CA ALA A 337 -1.51 -15.01 -14.74
C ALA A 337 -2.72 -14.30 -15.39
N VAL A 338 -3.02 -13.07 -14.97
CA VAL A 338 -4.08 -12.25 -15.57
C VAL A 338 -3.80 -11.99 -17.05
N ALA A 339 -2.57 -11.60 -17.39
CA ALA A 339 -2.18 -11.38 -18.77
C ALA A 339 -2.26 -12.64 -19.64
N ALA A 340 -1.84 -13.80 -19.11
CA ALA A 340 -1.97 -15.09 -19.78
C ALA A 340 -3.44 -15.44 -20.05
N GLY A 341 -4.31 -15.31 -19.05
CA GLY A 341 -5.74 -15.58 -19.19
C GLY A 341 -6.40 -14.67 -20.22
N ARG A 342 -6.03 -13.39 -20.24
CA ARG A 342 -6.56 -12.40 -21.20
C ARG A 342 -6.13 -12.63 -22.65
N LEU A 343 -4.96 -13.24 -22.86
CA LEU A 343 -4.49 -13.61 -24.21
C LEU A 343 -5.11 -14.91 -24.73
N ALA A 344 -5.63 -15.75 -23.83
CA ALA A 344 -6.25 -17.02 -24.17
C ALA A 344 -7.77 -16.93 -24.43
N ALA A 345 -8.40 -15.83 -24.00
CA ALA A 345 -9.83 -15.54 -24.19
C ALA A 345 -10.13 -14.93 -25.57
#